data_AF-A0A2V7E8A5-F1
#
_entry.id   AF-A0A2V7E8A5-F1
#
_cell.length_a   1.000
_cell.length_b   1.000
_cell.length_c   1.000
_cell.angle_alpha   90.00
_cell.angle_beta   90.00
_cell.angle_gamma   90.00
#
_symmetry.space_group_name_H-M   'P 1'
#
loop_
_entity.id
_entity.type
_entity.pdbx_description
1 polymer ?
#
loop_
_entity_poly.entity_id
_entity_poly.type
_entity_poly.pdbx_seq_one_letter_code
_entity_poly.pdbx_strand_id
1 'polypeptide(L)' 'MHDHLIELDWALVLPVMFEDSVIGAIAVGPKRSGDPFYPHDLDLLMTLANQAGIAVKNAQLYTEVVLANEYVENIVAT' A
#
# COMPACT_ATOMS: atom_id res chain seq x y z
N MET A 1 -15.88 -12.33 0.68
CA MET A 1 -14.69 -11.52 0.34
C MET A 1 -13.40 -12.33 0.41
N HIS A 2 -13.24 -13.25 1.38
CA HIS A 2 -12.08 -14.14 1.45
C HIS A 2 -11.98 -15.14 0.28
N ASP A 3 -13.10 -15.61 -0.26
CA ASP A 3 -13.09 -16.68 -1.28
C ASP A 3 -12.46 -16.26 -2.63
N HIS A 4 -12.63 -15.01 -3.06
CA HIS A 4 -12.02 -14.53 -4.32
C HIS A 4 -10.52 -14.27 -4.24
N LEU A 5 -9.97 -14.14 -3.03
CA LEU A 5 -8.54 -13.99 -2.83
C LEU A 5 -7.80 -15.32 -3.07
N ILE A 6 -8.47 -16.45 -2.80
CA ILE A 6 -7.94 -17.80 -3.01
C ILE A 6 -7.92 -18.18 -4.50
N GLU A 7 -8.81 -17.58 -5.30
CA GLU A 7 -8.89 -17.82 -6.76
C GLU A 7 -7.80 -17.10 -7.56
N LEU A 8 -7.05 -16.20 -6.91
CA LEU A 8 -5.99 -15.46 -7.56
C LEU A 8 -4.67 -16.23 -7.44
N ASP A 9 -4.07 -16.53 -8.59
CA ASP A 9 -2.77 -17.17 -8.69
C ASP A 9 -1.69 -16.19 -8.24
N TRP A 10 -1.48 -16.10 -6.92
CA TRP A 10 -0.46 -15.26 -6.31
C TRP A 10 0.84 -16.02 -6.13
N ALA A 11 1.94 -15.40 -6.52
CA ALA A 11 3.27 -15.95 -6.35
C ALA A 11 3.99 -15.33 -5.14
N LEU A 12 3.72 -14.05 -4.84
CA LEU A 12 4.35 -13.30 -3.76
C LEU A 12 3.36 -12.37 -3.06
N VAL A 13 3.56 -12.18 -1.76
CA VAL A 13 2.88 -11.15 -0.97
C VAL A 13 3.94 -10.35 -0.22
N LEU A 14 3.98 -9.04 -0.47
CA LEU A 14 4.93 -8.13 0.15
C LEU A 14 4.20 -7.23 1.16
N PRO A 15 4.72 -7.06 2.38
CA PRO A 15 4.14 -6.14 3.35
C PRO A 15 4.37 -4.69 2.89
N VAL A 16 3.34 -3.86 3.00
CA VAL A 16 3.47 -2.42 2.86
C VAL A 16 3.72 -1.85 4.24
N MET A 17 4.94 -1.36 4.46
CA MET A 17 5.41 -0.85 5.75
C MET A 17 5.33 0.67 5.79
N PHE A 18 4.96 1.21 6.94
CA PHE A 18 5.22 2.60 7.30
C PHE A 18 5.79 2.63 8.72
N GLU A 19 6.99 3.20 8.87
CA GLU A 19 7.80 3.05 10.09
C GLU A 19 7.89 1.57 10.48
N ASP A 20 7.56 1.22 11.73
CA ASP A 20 7.62 -0.14 12.25
C ASP A 20 6.27 -0.89 12.15
N SER A 21 5.32 -0.39 11.34
CA SER A 21 3.97 -0.95 11.23
C SER A 21 3.61 -1.42 9.82
N VAL A 22 2.97 -2.59 9.74
CA VAL A 22 2.34 -3.08 8.51
C VAL A 22 1.02 -2.33 8.31
N ILE A 23 0.89 -1.59 7.22
CA ILE A 23 -0.33 -0.85 6.88
C ILE A 23 -1.11 -1.46 5.72
N GLY A 24 -0.56 -2.49 5.08
CA GLY A 24 -1.20 -3.21 3.98
C GLY A 24 -0.30 -4.28 3.38
N ALA A 25 -0.71 -4.81 2.23
CA ALA A 25 0.07 -5.79 1.46
C ALA A 25 -0.11 -5.58 -0.04
N ILE A 26 0.93 -5.91 -0.81
CA ILE A 26 0.91 -5.99 -2.27
C ILE A 26 1.02 -7.47 -2.64
N ALA A 27 -0.02 -8.01 -3.28
CA ALA A 27 0.00 -9.35 -3.85
C ALA A 27 0.42 -9.28 -5.33
N VAL A 28 1.37 -10.13 -5.72
CA VAL A 28 1.90 -10.21 -7.08
C VAL A 28 1.71 -11.63 -7.61
N GLY A 29 1.15 -11.75 -8.81
CA GLY A 29 1.03 -13.03 -9.51
C GLY A 29 2.37 -13.51 -10.10
N PRO A 30 2.39 -14.69 -10.74
CA PRO A 30 3.57 -15.18 -11.44
C PRO A 30 4.14 -14.19 -12.45
N LYS A 31 5.47 -14.23 -12.64
CA LYS A 31 6.11 -13.45 -13.70
C LYS A 31 5.56 -13.91 -15.04
N ARG A 32 5.24 -12.94 -15.91
CA ARG A 32 4.74 -13.22 -17.26
C ARG A 32 5.76 -13.96 -18.14
N SER A 33 7.05 -13.95 -17.77
CA SER A 33 8.09 -14.73 -18.45
C SER A 33 8.04 -16.22 -18.14
N GLY A 34 7.34 -16.63 -17.06
CA GLY A 34 7.36 -17.98 -16.53
C GLY A 34 8.56 -18.30 -15.64
N ASP A 35 9.53 -17.39 -15.52
CA ASP A 35 10.66 -17.55 -14.61
C ASP A 35 10.24 -17.41 -13.14
N PRO A 36 10.98 -18.04 -12.20
CA PRO A 36 10.82 -17.71 -10.78
C PRO A 36 11.23 -16.26 -10.49
N PHE A 37 10.80 -15.77 -9.34
CA PHE A 37 11.36 -14.56 -8.76
C PHE A 37 12.76 -14.85 -8.21
N TYR A 38 13.73 -14.05 -8.65
CA TYR A 38 15.10 -14.09 -8.16
C TYR A 38 15.30 -13.08 -7.02
N PRO A 39 16.37 -13.19 -6.22
CA PRO A 39 16.62 -12.26 -5.12
C PRO A 39 16.56 -10.78 -5.53
N HIS A 40 17.09 -10.42 -6.70
CA HIS A 40 17.02 -9.05 -7.21
C HIS A 40 15.58 -8.56 -7.48
N ASP A 41 14.70 -9.45 -7.94
CA ASP A 41 13.28 -9.11 -8.11
C ASP A 41 12.64 -8.79 -6.75
N LEU A 42 12.97 -9.58 -5.70
CA LEU A 42 12.49 -9.34 -4.34
C LEU A 42 12.99 -8.02 -3.77
N ASP A 43 14.27 -7.69 -3.96
CA ASP A 43 14.85 -6.43 -3.50
C ASP A 43 14.15 -5.22 -4.13
N LEU A 44 13.89 -5.30 -5.44
CA LEU A 44 13.14 -4.27 -6.17
C LEU A 44 11.71 -4.15 -5.65
N LEU A 45 10.99 -5.27 -5.54
CA LEU A 45 9.61 -5.29 -5.07
C LEU A 45 9.47 -4.80 -3.63
N MET A 46 10.40 -5.16 -2.74
CA MET A 46 10.45 -4.64 -1.37
C MET A 46 10.71 -3.13 -1.33
N THR A 47 11.60 -2.64 -2.20
CA THR A 47 11.83 -1.19 -2.34
C THR A 47 10.55 -0.47 -2.74
N LEU A 48 9.83 -1.01 -3.73
CA LEU A 48 8.55 -0.45 -4.17
C LEU A 48 7.47 -0.52 -3.08
N ALA A 49 7.38 -1.62 -2.34
CA ALA A 49 6.43 -1.77 -1.24
C ALA A 49 6.67 -0.76 -0.11
N ASN A 50 7.95 -0.50 0.23
CA ASN A 50 8.31 0.52 1.21
C ASN A 50 7.94 1.94 0.73
N GLN A 51 8.19 2.27 -0.54
CA GLN A 51 7.80 3.57 -1.11
C GLN A 51 6.28 3.74 -1.17
N ALA A 52 5.55 2.67 -1.49
CA ALA A 52 4.10 2.67 -1.48
C ALA A 52 3.54 2.97 -0.08
N GLY A 53 4.16 2.45 0.98
CA GLY A 53 3.73 2.72 2.35
C GLY A 53 3.83 4.20 2.74
N ILE A 54 4.94 4.84 2.36
CA ILE A 54 5.13 6.29 2.53
C ILE A 54 4.05 7.06 1.75
N ALA A 55 3.82 6.71 0.48
CA ALA A 55 2.86 7.40 -0.37
C ALA A 55 1.41 7.27 0.16
N VAL A 56 1.01 6.08 0.58
CA VAL A 56 -0.32 5.82 1.18
C VAL A 56 -0.49 6.64 2.45
N LYS A 57 0.51 6.65 3.33
CA LYS A 57 0.41 7.41 4.58
C LYS A 57 0.37 8.92 4.33
N ASN A 58 1.15 9.43 3.38
CA ASN A 58 1.11 10.84 2.97
C ASN A 58 -0.26 11.24 2.42
N ALA A 59 -0.88 10.40 1.61
CA ALA A 59 -2.23 10.65 1.09
C ALA A 59 -3.28 10.71 2.23
N GLN A 60 -3.20 9.77 3.18
CA GLN A 60 -4.10 9.76 4.34
C GLN A 60 -3.94 11.01 5.22
N LEU A 61 -2.69 11.39 5.53
CA LEU A 61 -2.39 12.60 6.31
C LEU A 61 -2.88 13.85 5.59
N TYR A 62 -2.70 13.93 4.27
CA TYR A 62 -3.21 15.05 3.48
C TYR A 62 -4.74 15.15 3.58
N THR A 63 -5.45 14.04 3.43
CA THR A 63 -6.92 14.01 3.60
C THR A 63 -7.34 14.45 5.00
N GLU A 64 -6.65 14.01 6.04
CA GLU A 64 -6.94 14.40 7.43
C GLU A 64 -6.76 15.91 7.66
N VAL A 65 -5.69 16.49 7.13
CA VAL A 65 -5.43 17.94 7.20
C VAL A 65 -6.50 18.73 6.46
N VAL A 66 -6.90 18.29 5.25
CA VAL A 66 -7.96 18.94 4.48
C VAL A 66 -9.29 18.93 5.25
N LEU A 67 -9.68 17.78 5.79
CA LEU A 67 -10.90 17.66 6.59
C LEU A 67 -10.85 18.54 7.85
N ALA A 68 -9.73 18.56 8.57
CA ALA A 68 -9.57 19.40 9.76
C ALA A 68 -9.76 20.90 9.46
N ASN A 69 -9.28 21.38 8.31
CA ASN A 69 -9.48 22.76 7.89
C ASN A 69 -10.95 23.06 7.58
N GLU A 70 -11.66 22.17 6.88
CA GLU A 70 -13.09 22.34 6.60
C GLU A 70 -13.93 22.43 7.88
N TYR A 71 -13.57 21.69 8.94
CA TYR A 71 -14.26 21.78 10.23
C TYR A 71 -14.10 23.15 10.91
N VAL A 72 -12.91 23.75 10.82
CA VAL A 72 -12.65 25.07 11.43
C VAL A 72 -13.43 26.16 10.70
N GLU A 73 -13.51 26.12 9.38
CA GLU A 73 -14.25 27.11 8.58
C GLU A 73 -15.75 27.10 8.89
N ASN A 74 -16.35 25.92 9.07
CA ASN A 74 -17.79 25.79 9.33
C ASN A 74 -18.23 26.34 10.70
N ILE A 75 -17.33 26.39 11.70
CA ILE A 75 -17.64 26.96 13.02
C ILE A 75 -17.58 28.49 12.99
N VAL A 76 -16.63 29.07 12.26
CA VAL A 76 -16.47 30.53 12.17
C VAL A 76 -17.56 31.17 11.29
N ALA A 77 -18.18 30.40 10.40
CA ALA A 77 -19.28 30.83 9.55
C ALA A 77 -20.65 30.92 10.25
N THR A 78 -20.74 30.58 11.55
CA THR A 78 -21.96 30.71 12.38
C THR A 78 -21.81 31.81 13.41
#